data_AF-A0A430KW71-F1
#
_entry.id   AF-A0A430KW71-F1
#
_cell.length_a   1.000
_cell.length_b   1.000
_cell.length_c   1.000
_cell.angle_alpha   90.00
_cell.angle_beta   90.00
_cell.angle_gamma   90.00
#
_symmetry.space_group_name_H-M   'P 1'
#
loop_
_entity.id
_entity.type
_entity.pdbx_description
1 polymer ?
#
loop_
_entity_poly.entity_id
_entity_poly.type
_entity_poly.pdbx_seq_one_letter_code
_entity_poly.pdbx_strand_id
1 'polypeptide(L)'
;MSDNDLPNNKRHNSGASNDDNEIDFASVMQGVSRIKSDRADLRGQPKKLKLRDDETTRYKRQMAVQDDELIVDGLNSEVVNLVETNDELIFAAPGVQLKLMKRLKQGHVPWDAGLDLHGYTLDDARTELGSFIRECSNQQLRCVMVIHGKSNSIEGQHARMKSYVNDWLRQMNQVIAFSSAQPKDGGTGALYVLLKRANKAAHQG
;
A
#
# COMPACT_ATOMS: atom_id res chain seq x y z
N MET A 1 -12.72 -89.61 -20.80
CA MET A 1 -12.51 -88.22 -20.37
C MET A 1 -11.70 -87.58 -21.46
N SER A 2 -12.39 -86.86 -22.33
CA SER A 2 -11.98 -86.50 -23.69
C SER A 2 -11.09 -85.26 -23.72
N ASP A 3 -10.01 -85.37 -24.50
CA ASP A 3 -9.21 -84.29 -25.05
C ASP A 3 -10.09 -83.27 -25.78
N ASN A 4 -9.68 -81.99 -25.81
CA ASN A 4 -9.94 -81.18 -26.99
C ASN A 4 -8.96 -80.01 -27.16
N ASP A 5 -8.48 -79.93 -28.39
CA ASP A 5 -7.59 -78.96 -28.99
C ASP A 5 -8.12 -77.50 -29.04
N LEU A 6 -7.15 -76.59 -29.14
CA LEU A 6 -7.12 -75.23 -29.74
C LEU A 6 -8.30 -74.86 -30.69
N PRO A 7 -8.71 -73.56 -30.79
CA PRO A 7 -7.85 -72.59 -31.47
C PRO A 7 -7.94 -71.10 -31.09
N ASN A 8 -6.85 -70.44 -31.48
CA ASN A 8 -6.62 -69.03 -31.78
C ASN A 8 -7.83 -68.28 -32.39
N ASN A 9 -8.11 -67.05 -31.94
CA ASN A 9 -8.85 -66.08 -32.75
C ASN A 9 -8.22 -64.68 -32.70
N LYS A 10 -7.77 -64.23 -33.86
CA LYS A 10 -7.34 -62.85 -34.15
C LYS A 10 -8.55 -61.92 -34.09
N ARG A 11 -8.36 -60.67 -33.64
CA ARG A 11 -8.45 -59.43 -34.46
C ARG A 11 -8.73 -58.17 -33.62
N HIS A 12 -7.90 -57.16 -33.89
CA HIS A 12 -8.18 -55.71 -34.00
C HIS A 12 -8.93 -54.93 -32.90
N ASN A 13 -8.15 -54.05 -32.27
CA ASN A 13 -8.30 -52.58 -32.20
C ASN A 13 -9.59 -51.98 -31.63
N SER A 14 -9.48 -51.29 -30.50
CA SER A 14 -9.76 -49.83 -30.41
C SER A 14 -9.44 -49.30 -29.02
N GLY A 15 -9.10 -48.01 -28.99
CA GLY A 15 -8.40 -47.33 -27.90
C GLY A 15 -9.09 -47.30 -26.55
N ALA A 16 -8.26 -47.23 -25.52
CA ALA A 16 -8.56 -46.55 -24.28
C ALA A 16 -7.32 -45.71 -23.94
N SER A 17 -7.50 -44.39 -24.04
CA SER A 17 -6.59 -43.35 -23.59
C SER A 17 -6.29 -43.50 -22.10
N ASN A 18 -5.01 -43.44 -21.72
CA ASN A 18 -4.58 -42.91 -20.44
C ASN A 18 -3.32 -42.06 -20.71
N ASP A 19 -3.49 -40.76 -20.51
CA ASP A 19 -2.51 -39.70 -20.73
C ASP A 19 -1.75 -39.50 -19.41
N ASP A 20 -0.79 -40.38 -19.14
CA ASP A 20 0.15 -40.20 -18.03
C ASP A 20 1.36 -39.42 -18.56
N ASN A 21 1.28 -38.09 -18.44
CA ASN A 21 2.40 -37.18 -18.65
C ASN A 21 3.44 -37.38 -17.52
N GLU A 22 4.17 -38.50 -17.57
CA GLU A 22 5.37 -38.70 -16.76
C GLU A 22 6.50 -37.89 -17.40
N ILE A 23 6.75 -36.71 -16.84
CA ILE A 23 7.83 -35.83 -17.26
C ILE A 23 9.15 -36.54 -16.91
N ASP A 24 9.85 -37.07 -17.92
CA ASP A 24 11.21 -37.59 -17.74
C ASP A 24 12.14 -36.46 -17.29
N PHE A 25 12.47 -36.48 -16.00
CA PHE A 25 13.33 -35.50 -15.35
C PHE A 25 14.70 -35.39 -16.02
N ALA A 26 15.18 -36.47 -16.66
CA ALA A 26 16.45 -36.46 -17.38
C ALA A 26 16.38 -35.62 -18.67
N SER A 27 15.24 -35.62 -19.36
CA SER A 27 15.00 -34.79 -20.55
C SER A 27 14.89 -33.31 -20.18
N VAL A 28 14.25 -32.98 -19.06
CA VAL A 28 14.11 -31.58 -18.58
C VAL A 28 15.43 -31.00 -18.08
N MET A 29 16.34 -31.84 -17.58
CA MET A 29 17.65 -31.42 -17.09
C MET A 29 18.75 -31.38 -18.17
N GLN A 30 18.40 -31.69 -19.42
CA GLN A 30 19.33 -31.69 -20.55
C GLN A 30 19.68 -30.25 -20.96
N GLY A 31 20.67 -29.66 -20.27
CA GLY A 31 21.11 -28.28 -20.50
C GLY A 31 21.59 -27.56 -19.23
N VAL A 32 21.42 -28.15 -18.05
CA VAL A 32 21.83 -27.53 -16.79
C VAL A 32 23.30 -27.85 -16.52
N SER A 33 24.14 -26.82 -16.60
CA SER A 33 25.55 -26.91 -16.24
C SER A 33 25.76 -26.47 -14.79
N ARG A 34 26.55 -27.26 -14.04
CA ARG A 34 26.81 -27.01 -12.60
C ARG A 34 27.57 -25.69 -12.43
N ILE A 35 26.99 -24.74 -11.70
CA ILE A 35 27.61 -23.46 -11.37
C ILE A 35 28.76 -23.73 -10.40
N LYS A 36 29.98 -23.35 -10.78
CA LYS A 36 31.24 -23.64 -10.03
C LYS A 36 31.66 -22.55 -9.04
N SER A 37 30.84 -21.52 -8.84
CA SER A 37 31.20 -20.35 -8.04
C SER A 37 30.00 -19.78 -7.27
N ASP A 38 30.15 -19.65 -5.96
CA ASP A 38 29.15 -19.10 -5.03
C ASP A 38 29.41 -17.62 -4.69
N ARG A 39 30.16 -16.90 -5.54
CA ARG A 39 30.47 -15.48 -5.35
C ARG A 39 30.16 -14.70 -6.62
N ALA A 40 29.33 -13.67 -6.49
CA ALA A 40 29.07 -12.73 -7.56
C ALA A 40 30.32 -11.87 -7.82
N ASP A 41 30.79 -11.83 -9.07
CA ASP A 41 31.89 -10.97 -9.49
C ASP A 41 31.41 -9.52 -9.61
N LEU A 42 31.81 -8.68 -8.65
CA LEU A 42 31.47 -7.24 -8.60
C LEU A 42 32.46 -6.35 -9.38
N ARG A 43 33.41 -6.92 -10.13
CA ARG A 43 34.48 -6.17 -10.80
C ARG A 43 34.06 -5.55 -12.14
N GLY A 44 32.82 -5.79 -12.59
CA GLY A 44 32.25 -5.11 -13.76
C GLY A 44 31.71 -3.73 -13.39
N GLN A 45 32.11 -2.68 -14.13
CA GLN A 45 31.43 -1.39 -14.03
C GLN A 45 29.91 -1.60 -14.23
N PRO A 46 29.05 -0.99 -13.40
CA PRO A 46 27.61 -1.18 -13.50
C PRO A 46 27.18 -0.80 -14.92
N LYS A 47 26.56 -1.75 -15.64
CA LYS A 47 25.93 -1.46 -16.93
C LYS A 47 24.96 -0.30 -16.70
N LYS A 48 25.28 0.89 -17.21
CA LYS A 48 24.37 2.04 -17.16
C LYS A 48 23.06 1.59 -17.80
N LEU A 49 22.04 1.42 -16.98
CA LEU A 49 20.68 1.20 -17.45
C LEU A 49 20.35 2.39 -18.35
N LYS A 50 20.05 2.13 -19.64
CA LYS A 50 19.50 3.14 -20.52
C LYS A 50 18.12 3.47 -19.98
N LEU A 51 18.04 4.54 -19.19
CA LEU A 51 16.78 5.08 -18.71
C LEU A 51 15.96 5.44 -19.94
N ARG A 52 14.78 4.81 -20.08
CA ARG A 52 13.80 5.22 -21.09
C ARG A 52 13.41 6.66 -20.78
N ASP A 53 13.73 7.56 -21.71
CA ASP A 53 13.35 8.96 -21.65
C ASP A 53 11.89 9.09 -22.09
N ASP A 54 11.00 8.62 -21.21
CA ASP A 54 9.55 8.70 -21.35
C ASP A 54 9.04 9.93 -20.58
N GLU A 55 7.90 10.48 -21.00
CA GLU A 55 7.23 11.62 -20.36
C GLU A 55 7.00 11.36 -18.87
N THR A 56 6.67 10.12 -18.52
CA THR A 56 6.50 9.68 -17.12
C THR A 56 7.78 9.77 -16.29
N THR A 57 8.94 9.51 -16.91
CA THR A 57 10.26 9.64 -16.27
C THR A 57 10.65 11.10 -16.10
N ARG A 58 10.31 11.96 -17.06
CA ARG A 58 10.56 13.41 -16.99
C ARG A 58 9.69 14.08 -15.94
N TYR A 59 8.41 13.72 -15.88
CA TYR A 59 7.46 14.20 -14.87
C TYR A 59 7.94 13.84 -13.45
N LYS A 60 8.35 12.58 -13.21
CA LYS A 60 8.90 12.16 -11.91
C LYS A 60 10.17 12.91 -11.52
N ARG A 61 11.05 13.22 -12.47
CA ARG A 61 12.26 14.02 -12.20
C ARG A 61 11.92 15.47 -11.87
N GLN A 62 10.99 16.09 -12.60
CA GLN A 62 10.53 17.45 -12.29
C GLN A 62 9.91 17.55 -10.89
N MET A 63 9.06 16.59 -10.53
CA MET A 63 8.45 16.53 -9.19
C MET A 63 9.50 16.36 -8.08
N ALA A 64 10.51 15.51 -8.28
CA ALA A 64 11.57 15.31 -7.29
C ALA A 64 12.47 16.55 -7.09
N VAL A 65 12.72 17.33 -8.15
CA VAL A 65 13.49 18.58 -8.05
C VAL A 65 12.69 19.66 -7.33
N GLN A 66 11.37 19.70 -7.56
CA GLN A 66 10.48 20.68 -6.93
C GLN A 66 10.26 20.39 -5.43
N ASP A 67 10.26 19.12 -5.02
CA ASP A 67 10.15 18.71 -3.61
C ASP A 67 11.36 19.17 -2.77
N ASP A 68 12.57 19.12 -3.33
CA ASP A 68 13.81 19.54 -2.65
C ASP A 68 13.93 21.07 -2.50
N GLU A 69 13.36 21.86 -3.43
CA GLU A 69 13.40 23.33 -3.36
C GLU A 69 12.47 23.93 -2.28
N LEU A 70 11.51 23.15 -1.76
CA LEU A 70 10.50 23.63 -0.80
C LEU A 70 10.88 23.44 0.67
N ILE A 71 12.09 22.93 0.96
CA ILE A 71 12.59 22.79 2.34
C ILE A 71 13.48 23.98 2.69
N VAL A 72 12.87 25.02 3.27
CA VAL A 72 13.58 26.08 3.99
C VAL A 72 13.03 26.17 5.42
N ASP A 73 13.91 25.94 6.40
CA ASP A 73 13.76 26.27 7.83
C ASP A 73 12.63 25.61 8.64
N GLY A 74 12.29 24.35 8.35
CA GLY A 74 11.72 23.43 9.35
C GLY A 74 10.30 23.72 9.89
N LEU A 75 9.62 24.76 9.43
CA LEU A 75 8.22 25.04 9.76
C LEU A 75 7.51 25.56 8.51
N ASN A 76 6.46 24.86 8.08
CA ASN A 76 5.62 25.33 6.99
C ASN A 76 4.19 25.60 7.49
N SER A 77 3.90 26.88 7.76
CA SER A 77 2.55 27.36 8.06
C SER A 77 1.81 27.81 6.80
N GLU A 78 2.46 27.84 5.62
CA GLU A 78 1.90 28.50 4.43
C GLU A 78 1.92 27.68 3.13
N VAL A 79 2.65 26.57 3.05
CA VAL A 79 2.58 25.64 1.92
C VAL A 79 1.85 24.38 2.36
N VAL A 80 0.53 24.49 2.41
CA VAL A 80 -0.32 23.30 2.40
C VAL A 80 -0.32 22.77 0.98
N ASN A 81 0.09 21.52 0.79
CA ASN A 81 0.00 20.88 -0.52
C ASN A 81 -1.48 20.75 -0.86
N LEU A 82 -1.94 21.60 -1.76
CA LEU A 82 -3.35 21.77 -2.04
C LEU A 82 -3.87 20.54 -2.78
N VAL A 83 -4.72 19.76 -2.11
CA VAL A 83 -5.27 18.52 -2.65
C VAL A 83 -6.63 18.81 -3.26
N GLU A 84 -6.93 18.27 -4.44
CA GLU A 84 -8.25 18.43 -5.03
C GLU A 84 -9.31 17.69 -4.20
N THR A 85 -10.56 18.14 -4.30
CA THR A 85 -11.67 17.55 -3.54
C THR A 85 -11.82 16.04 -3.78
N ASN A 86 -11.61 15.57 -5.01
CA ASN A 86 -11.82 14.18 -5.41
C ASN A 86 -10.61 13.26 -5.22
N ASP A 87 -9.44 13.81 -4.89
CA ASP A 87 -8.23 12.98 -4.77
C ASP A 87 -8.31 12.02 -3.58
N GLU A 88 -7.82 10.79 -3.75
CA GLU A 88 -7.64 9.92 -2.60
C GLU A 88 -6.37 10.31 -1.84
N LEU A 89 -6.51 10.53 -0.54
CA LEU A 89 -5.38 10.71 0.34
C LEU A 89 -4.78 9.35 0.70
N ILE A 90 -3.47 9.24 0.62
CA ILE A 90 -2.72 8.08 1.11
C ILE A 90 -1.38 8.52 1.69
N PHE A 91 -1.07 7.98 2.86
CA PHE A 91 0.19 8.21 3.55
C PHE A 91 0.60 6.97 4.34
N ALA A 92 1.90 6.70 4.35
CA ALA A 92 2.50 5.66 5.17
C ALA A 92 3.91 6.09 5.59
N ALA A 93 4.18 6.06 6.88
CA ALA A 93 5.52 6.26 7.42
C ALA A 93 6.46 5.10 7.01
N PRO A 94 7.79 5.32 7.01
CA PRO A 94 8.76 4.26 6.76
C PRO A 94 8.54 3.05 7.69
N GLY A 95 8.64 1.85 7.12
CA GLY A 95 8.46 0.59 7.87
C GLY A 95 7.01 0.10 7.96
N VAL A 96 6.02 0.85 7.48
CA VAL A 96 4.65 0.34 7.36
C VAL A 96 4.55 -0.68 6.23
N GLN A 97 4.01 -1.86 6.54
CA GLN A 97 3.88 -2.96 5.58
C GLN A 97 2.82 -2.63 4.50
N LEU A 98 3.15 -2.89 3.23
CA LEU A 98 2.22 -2.70 2.10
C LEU A 98 0.92 -3.48 2.27
N LYS A 99 0.97 -4.68 2.86
CA LYS A 99 -0.22 -5.49 3.15
C LYS A 99 -1.16 -4.78 4.13
N LEU A 100 -0.62 -4.09 5.13
CA LEU A 100 -1.41 -3.30 6.08
C LEU A 100 -2.05 -2.09 5.39
N MET A 101 -1.31 -1.37 4.55
CA MET A 101 -1.86 -0.27 3.76
C MET A 101 -2.98 -0.71 2.83
N LYS A 102 -2.81 -1.86 2.15
CA LYS A 102 -3.87 -2.43 1.30
C LYS A 102 -5.14 -2.73 2.11
N ARG A 103 -4.99 -3.33 3.30
CA ARG A 103 -6.13 -3.60 4.20
C ARG A 103 -6.78 -2.32 4.71
N LEU A 104 -5.98 -1.30 5.05
CA LEU A 104 -6.48 -0.01 5.49
C LEU A 104 -7.32 0.65 4.38
N LYS A 105 -6.76 0.75 3.17
CA LYS A 105 -7.47 1.30 2.01
C LYS A 105 -8.77 0.55 1.73
N GLN A 106 -8.80 -0.76 1.90
CA GLN A 106 -10.00 -1.60 1.73
C GLN A 106 -11.04 -1.48 2.86
N GLY A 107 -10.77 -0.74 3.94
CA GLY A 107 -11.64 -0.70 5.12
C GLY A 107 -11.67 -2.03 5.89
N HIS A 108 -10.65 -2.88 5.75
CA HIS A 108 -10.53 -4.17 6.43
C HIS A 108 -9.79 -4.08 7.78
N VAL A 109 -9.44 -2.87 8.20
CA VAL A 109 -8.93 -2.59 9.55
C VAL A 109 -10.08 -1.91 10.30
N PRO A 110 -10.65 -2.54 11.33
CA PRO A 110 -11.72 -1.90 12.12
C PRO A 110 -11.16 -0.66 12.81
N TRP A 111 -11.97 0.37 12.91
CA TRP A 111 -11.67 1.59 13.65
C TRP A 111 -12.48 1.60 14.95
N ASP A 112 -11.88 2.17 16.00
CA ASP A 112 -12.40 2.10 17.37
C ASP A 112 -13.10 3.40 17.81
N ALA A 113 -12.72 4.53 17.21
CA ALA A 113 -13.25 5.86 17.49
C ALA A 113 -13.26 6.71 16.22
N GLY A 114 -14.11 7.75 16.19
CA GLY A 114 -14.23 8.69 15.09
C GLY A 114 -14.30 10.13 15.56
N LEU A 115 -13.71 11.04 14.79
CA LEU A 115 -13.83 12.49 14.95
C LEU A 115 -14.48 13.08 13.70
N ASP A 116 -15.48 13.93 13.91
CA ASP A 116 -16.12 14.67 12.83
C ASP A 116 -15.76 16.16 12.91
N LEU A 117 -15.12 16.64 11.85
CA LEU A 117 -14.62 17.99 11.67
C LEU A 117 -15.46 18.78 10.65
N HIS A 118 -16.57 18.22 10.16
CA HIS A 118 -17.42 18.98 9.23
C HIS A 118 -17.93 20.26 9.90
N GLY A 119 -17.82 21.37 9.19
CA GLY A 119 -18.30 22.67 9.69
C GLY A 119 -17.40 23.34 10.74
N TYR A 120 -16.32 22.70 11.19
CA TYR A 120 -15.33 23.34 12.05
C TYR A 120 -14.55 24.41 11.28
N THR A 121 -14.13 25.45 12.00
CA THR A 121 -13.08 26.35 11.50
C THR A 121 -11.75 25.59 11.45
N LEU A 122 -10.76 26.10 10.71
CA LEU A 122 -9.45 25.44 10.65
C LEU A 122 -8.76 25.39 12.02
N ASP A 123 -8.88 26.45 12.83
CA ASP A 123 -8.25 26.53 14.15
C ASP A 123 -8.91 25.57 15.16
N ASP A 124 -10.24 25.50 15.16
CA ASP A 124 -10.97 24.56 16.00
C ASP A 124 -10.68 23.12 15.57
N ALA A 125 -10.70 22.85 14.26
CA ALA A 125 -10.41 21.52 13.73
C ALA A 125 -8.99 21.06 14.07
N ARG A 126 -8.00 21.97 14.00
CA ARG A 126 -6.62 21.67 14.39
C ARG A 126 -6.52 21.26 15.86
N THR A 127 -7.22 22.00 16.73
CA THR A 127 -7.23 21.77 18.18
C THR A 127 -7.91 20.44 18.51
N GLU A 128 -9.08 20.17 17.94
CA GLU A 128 -9.83 18.94 18.15
C GLU A 128 -9.09 17.72 17.59
N LEU A 129 -8.55 17.81 16.37
CA LEU A 129 -7.79 16.72 15.76
C LEU A 129 -6.56 16.36 16.62
N GLY A 130 -5.83 17.37 17.10
CA GLY A 130 -4.67 17.16 17.96
C GLY A 130 -5.01 16.51 19.31
N SER A 131 -6.15 16.89 19.90
CA SER A 131 -6.64 16.31 21.16
C SER A 131 -7.10 14.87 20.95
N PHE A 132 -7.93 14.64 19.94
CA PHE A 132 -8.44 13.32 19.56
C PHE A 132 -7.32 12.31 19.32
N ILE A 133 -6.33 12.64 18.48
CA ILE A 133 -5.22 11.73 18.17
C ILE A 133 -4.40 11.39 19.42
N ARG A 134 -4.20 12.36 20.31
CA ARG A 134 -3.48 12.17 21.57
C ARG A 134 -4.26 11.25 22.52
N GLU A 135 -5.54 11.48 22.68
CA GLU A 135 -6.42 10.66 23.52
C GLU A 135 -6.50 9.22 23.00
N CYS A 136 -6.75 9.02 21.71
CA CYS A 136 -6.80 7.70 21.10
C CYS A 136 -5.46 6.97 21.21
N SER A 137 -4.34 7.69 21.06
CA SER A 137 -3.00 7.11 21.26
C SER A 137 -2.77 6.68 22.72
N ASN A 138 -3.18 7.50 23.69
CA ASN A 138 -3.11 7.18 25.13
C ASN A 138 -3.98 5.96 25.48
N GLN A 139 -5.14 5.83 24.84
CA GLN A 139 -6.04 4.68 24.97
C GLN A 139 -5.55 3.44 24.19
N GLN A 140 -4.40 3.53 23.51
CA GLN A 140 -3.82 2.45 22.70
C GLN A 140 -4.73 1.96 21.56
N LEU A 141 -5.61 2.83 21.04
CA LEU A 141 -6.42 2.53 19.87
C LEU A 141 -5.52 2.37 18.65
N ARG A 142 -5.90 1.46 17.75
CA ARG A 142 -5.04 1.13 16.59
C ARG A 142 -5.43 1.92 15.36
N CYS A 143 -6.72 2.08 15.14
CA CYS A 143 -7.27 2.70 13.96
C CYS A 143 -8.42 3.61 14.39
N VAL A 144 -8.43 4.82 13.88
CA VAL A 144 -9.48 5.81 14.14
C VAL A 144 -9.96 6.40 12.83
N MET A 145 -11.14 6.98 12.84
CA MET A 145 -11.73 7.67 11.70
C MET A 145 -11.66 9.18 11.89
N VAL A 146 -11.32 9.91 10.84
CA VAL A 146 -11.41 11.37 10.82
C VAL A 146 -12.27 11.77 9.62
N ILE A 147 -13.43 12.36 9.90
CA ILE A 147 -14.37 12.85 8.90
C ILE A 147 -14.12 14.35 8.77
N HIS A 148 -13.61 14.81 7.64
CA HIS A 148 -13.38 16.24 7.38
C HIS A 148 -14.44 16.84 6.46
N GLY A 149 -15.37 16.01 5.99
CA GLY A 149 -16.42 16.39 5.05
C GLY A 149 -15.91 16.47 3.61
N LYS A 150 -16.86 16.45 2.68
CA LYS A 150 -16.60 16.77 1.27
C LYS A 150 -16.79 18.27 1.13
N SER A 151 -15.72 19.03 0.87
CA SER A 151 -15.92 20.40 0.43
C SER A 151 -16.53 20.34 -0.96
N ASN A 152 -17.75 20.83 -1.13
CA ASN A 152 -18.14 21.24 -2.47
C ASN A 152 -17.19 22.38 -2.81
N SER A 153 -16.25 22.14 -3.73
CA SER A 153 -15.49 23.23 -4.32
C SER A 153 -16.50 24.17 -4.93
N ILE A 154 -16.84 25.25 -4.22
CA ILE A 154 -17.35 26.43 -4.89
C ILE A 154 -16.25 26.79 -5.88
N GLU A 155 -16.61 26.96 -7.14
CA GLU A 155 -15.68 27.20 -8.25
C GLU A 155 -14.60 28.22 -7.83
N GLY A 156 -13.34 27.77 -7.77
CA GLY A 156 -12.21 28.58 -7.29
C GLY A 156 -11.79 28.44 -5.82
N GLN A 157 -12.47 27.63 -4.99
CA GLN A 157 -12.04 27.31 -3.61
C GLN A 157 -11.68 25.82 -3.45
N HIS A 158 -10.42 25.58 -3.10
CA HIS A 158 -9.89 24.25 -2.77
C HIS A 158 -10.50 23.70 -1.48
N ALA A 159 -10.43 22.38 -1.34
CA ALA A 159 -10.77 21.65 -0.13
C ALA A 159 -9.78 21.97 1.01
N ARG A 160 -9.91 23.17 1.60
CA ARG A 160 -8.96 23.65 2.62
C ARG A 160 -8.87 22.63 3.77
N MET A 161 -10.00 22.25 4.36
CA MET A 161 -10.01 21.30 5.47
C MET A 161 -9.28 19.99 5.12
N LYS A 162 -9.54 19.41 3.95
CA LYS A 162 -8.87 18.18 3.49
C LYS A 162 -7.35 18.33 3.39
N SER A 163 -6.89 19.41 2.80
CA SER A 163 -5.46 19.66 2.58
C SER A 163 -4.74 19.90 3.91
N TYR A 164 -5.35 20.69 4.81
CA TYR A 164 -4.83 20.92 6.16
C TYR A 164 -4.82 19.64 7.01
N VAL A 165 -5.89 18.84 7.00
CA VAL A 165 -5.96 17.56 7.72
C VAL A 165 -4.89 16.60 7.21
N ASN A 166 -4.66 16.53 5.90
CA ASN A 166 -3.58 15.73 5.32
C ASN A 166 -2.21 16.14 5.89
N ASP A 167 -1.93 17.44 5.96
CA ASP A 167 -0.63 17.94 6.40
C ASP A 167 -0.44 17.80 7.91
N TRP A 168 -1.46 18.12 8.71
CA TRP A 168 -1.42 17.94 10.16
C TRP A 168 -1.20 16.49 10.55
N LEU A 169 -1.92 15.55 9.93
CA LEU A 169 -1.76 14.12 10.24
C LEU A 169 -0.35 13.61 9.90
N ARG A 170 0.32 14.14 8.86
CA ARG A 170 1.71 13.78 8.52
C ARG A 170 2.72 14.28 9.56
N GLN A 171 2.41 15.38 10.23
CA GLN A 171 3.27 15.98 11.26
C GLN A 171 3.11 15.31 12.64
N MET A 172 2.01 14.57 12.87
CA MET A 172 1.76 13.90 14.14
C MET A 172 2.55 12.59 14.25
N ASN A 173 3.49 12.53 15.19
CA ASN A 173 4.34 11.35 15.40
C ASN A 173 3.57 10.08 15.83
N GLN A 174 2.35 10.24 16.35
CA GLN A 174 1.47 9.13 16.69
C GLN A 174 0.85 8.49 15.46
N VAL A 175 0.77 9.20 14.33
CA VAL A 175 0.16 8.71 13.09
C VAL A 175 1.22 8.03 12.25
N ILE A 176 1.00 6.75 11.94
CA ILE A 176 1.95 5.96 11.12
C ILE A 176 1.46 5.77 9.69
N ALA A 177 0.17 5.90 9.43
CA ALA A 177 -0.41 5.80 8.10
C ALA A 177 -1.84 6.33 8.10
N PHE A 178 -2.33 6.75 6.93
CA PHE A 178 -3.75 6.98 6.71
C PHE A 178 -4.12 6.75 5.24
N SER A 179 -5.40 6.53 4.99
CA SER A 179 -5.97 6.53 3.64
C SER A 179 -7.38 7.09 3.63
N SER A 180 -7.80 7.65 2.50
CA SER A 180 -9.23 7.91 2.25
C SER A 180 -10.08 6.69 2.57
N ALA A 181 -11.22 6.95 3.19
CA ALA A 181 -12.15 5.92 3.59
C ALA A 181 -12.84 5.30 2.36
N GLN A 182 -13.50 4.17 2.57
CA GLN A 182 -14.34 3.57 1.53
C GLN A 182 -15.59 4.43 1.30
N PRO A 183 -16.26 4.35 0.12
CA PRO A 183 -17.46 5.13 -0.14
C PRO A 183 -18.57 4.96 0.91
N LYS A 184 -18.73 3.75 1.44
CA LYS A 184 -19.69 3.42 2.52
C LYS A 184 -19.38 4.13 3.85
N ASP A 185 -18.13 4.56 4.03
CA ASP A 185 -17.57 5.17 5.24
C ASP A 185 -17.17 6.64 4.99
N GLY A 186 -17.71 7.28 3.94
CA GLY A 186 -17.51 8.71 3.64
C GLY A 186 -16.59 9.03 2.45
N GLY A 187 -15.88 8.04 1.91
CA GLY A 187 -15.04 8.19 0.72
C GLY A 187 -13.90 9.21 0.92
N THR A 188 -13.71 10.10 -0.06
CA THR A 188 -12.68 11.16 -0.03
C THR A 188 -12.91 12.23 1.03
N GLY A 189 -14.08 12.23 1.71
CA GLY A 189 -14.41 13.14 2.81
C GLY A 189 -14.04 12.61 4.20
N ALA A 190 -13.48 11.40 4.29
CA ALA A 190 -13.08 10.77 5.54
C ALA A 190 -11.78 9.98 5.37
N LEU A 191 -11.08 9.76 6.49
CA LEU A 191 -9.80 9.06 6.55
C LEU A 191 -9.86 7.93 7.58
N TYR A 192 -9.31 6.77 7.22
CA TYR A 192 -8.85 5.80 8.21
C TYR A 192 -7.43 6.17 8.62
N VAL A 193 -7.18 6.30 9.92
CA VAL A 193 -5.90 6.75 10.48
C VAL A 193 -5.34 5.66 11.39
N LEU A 194 -4.16 5.14 11.06
CA LEU A 194 -3.43 4.18 11.86
C LEU A 194 -2.51 4.88 12.86
N LEU A 195 -2.63 4.49 14.12
CA LEU A 195 -1.83 5.01 15.23
C LEU A 195 -0.67 4.07 15.59
N LYS A 196 0.42 4.66 16.06
CA LYS A 196 1.58 3.97 16.62
C LYS A 196 1.17 3.30 17.92
N ARG A 197 1.50 2.02 18.07
CA ARG A 197 1.38 1.32 19.36
C ARG A 197 2.52 1.74 20.28
N ALA A 198 2.20 2.08 21.53
CA ALA A 198 3.20 2.17 22.57
C ALA A 198 3.82 0.77 22.78
N ASN A 199 5.14 0.63 22.61
CA ASN A 199 5.85 -0.59 22.96
C ASN A 199 5.82 -0.73 24.49
N LYS A 200 5.16 -1.77 25.01
CA LYS A 200 5.05 -2.05 26.46
C LYS A 200 6.39 -2.36 27.16
N ALA A 201 7.51 -2.38 26.44
CA ALA A 201 8.81 -2.81 26.96
C ALA A 201 9.57 -1.76 27.80
N ALA A 202 9.01 -0.56 28.05
CA ALA A 202 9.75 0.53 28.70
C ALA A 202 9.14 1.07 30.02
N HIS A 203 8.09 0.45 30.57
CA HIS A 203 7.41 0.94 31.80
C HIS A 203 7.37 -0.11 32.93
N GLN A 204 8.34 -1.04 32.97
CA GLN A 204 8.63 -1.82 34.17
C GLN A 204 10.04 -1.45 34.62
N GLY A 205 10.11 -0.49 35.53
CA GLY A 205 11.30 -0.05 36.25
C GLY A 205 10.84 0.45 37.61
#